data_AF-A0A1G4IVG7-F1
#
_entry.id   AF-A0A1G4IVG7-F1
#
_cell.length_a   1.000
_cell.length_b   1.000
_cell.length_c   1.000
_cell.angle_alpha   90.00
_cell.angle_beta   90.00
_cell.angle_gamma   90.00
#
_symmetry.space_group_name_H-M   'P 1'
#
loop_
_entity.id
_entity.type
_entity.pdbx_description
1 polymer ?
#
loop_
_entity_poly.entity_id
_entity_poly.type
_entity_poly.pdbx_seq_one_letter_code
_entity_poly.pdbx_strand_id
1 'polypeptide(L)'
;MTETSTSHYSPLGATYGVRIDQFLETAEDFDKYHAKLNRKLQKLRHHCQLTTKDTKRYSAKEKYSKVTHEDYDTKNKLFGTLVLLHAERDLALAETLRLRSHQRGSLKKSEAKVIATRLKKTCQTCTKLLELTQNEQNPYTRAEYLIYHKLAIVSHLSFGKHSKTKRLATASQVAKELSLVFSALQFLQKKEILSAVIVDSITAQFDYLLRQSASSEASSSKELRHFVAKQVNDNADEPLISLLSQNGLEMPSLAQEGESAAAAVPRVQWRRFSAEIGDSKVAEVISEAQTIQPQDLSQYSEKLAKWHQALDLQQTVMEQKRNDDSTENTGEDDEILLTYIQYNSHFTTIERDDILFHKLWSQWTSSSNKSKNLKITKYKEIERIVHNLATYLQQVMDLPGVYSDDTLMANLKLATVYYQLHLSAGCLASFYQGQQKYLEALALYSDGQKVLASAAQDTSLEDPLPGDIINAKKLHELEDFIWSSLKSVISLAEYEKIASSARQSSLELSVVEKLDKHIAPKDVSLSNLFPLRPIIRPISAKPTLFDLAFNYITYDGHSEEPELDEPEMEATQPDQQAQAQAQVPKKKGLFGLFGL
;
A
#
# COMPACT_ATOMS: atom_id res chain seq x y z
N MET A 1 -13.91 43.06 -9.72
CA MET A 1 -13.22 42.54 -10.91
C MET A 1 -12.98 41.06 -10.67
N THR A 2 -13.87 40.22 -11.17
CA THR A 2 -13.79 38.76 -11.04
C THR A 2 -12.76 38.26 -12.05
N GLU A 3 -11.59 37.83 -11.55
CA GLU A 3 -10.59 37.16 -12.37
C GLU A 3 -11.23 35.96 -13.05
N THR A 4 -11.35 36.03 -14.36
CA THR A 4 -11.71 34.90 -15.20
C THR A 4 -10.68 33.81 -14.97
N SER A 5 -11.07 32.71 -14.32
CA SER A 5 -10.25 31.51 -14.16
C SER A 5 -9.89 30.97 -15.55
N THR A 6 -8.78 31.44 -16.11
CA THR A 6 -8.23 30.90 -17.36
C THR A 6 -7.94 29.43 -17.11
N SER A 7 -8.61 28.54 -17.85
CA SER A 7 -8.41 27.09 -17.72
C SER A 7 -6.93 26.76 -17.97
N HIS A 8 -6.22 26.42 -16.92
CA HIS A 8 -4.81 26.04 -16.97
C HIS A 8 -4.70 24.57 -17.39
N TYR A 9 -3.91 24.29 -18.44
CA TYR A 9 -3.51 22.93 -18.76
C TYR A 9 -2.26 22.59 -17.93
N SER A 10 -2.34 21.53 -17.12
CA SER A 10 -1.26 21.05 -16.28
C SER A 10 -0.56 19.82 -16.89
N PRO A 11 0.65 19.96 -17.48
CA PRO A 11 1.48 18.83 -17.93
C PRO A 11 1.77 17.77 -16.86
N LEU A 12 2.06 18.18 -15.62
CA LEU A 12 2.29 17.30 -14.47
C LEU A 12 1.00 16.62 -14.04
N GLY A 13 -0.14 17.33 -14.05
CA GLY A 13 -1.45 16.72 -13.88
C GLY A 13 -1.75 15.66 -14.93
N ALA A 14 -1.48 15.95 -16.21
CA ALA A 14 -1.70 15.03 -17.33
C ALA A 14 -0.74 13.82 -17.35
N THR A 15 0.29 13.82 -16.51
CA THR A 15 1.28 12.74 -16.37
C THR A 15 1.24 12.18 -14.96
N TYR A 16 1.97 12.77 -14.01
CA TYR A 16 2.04 12.35 -12.61
C TYR A 16 0.67 12.34 -11.91
N GLY A 17 -0.21 13.31 -12.18
CA GLY A 17 -1.59 13.29 -11.66
C GLY A 17 -2.35 12.03 -12.11
N VAL A 18 -2.26 11.68 -13.40
CA VAL A 18 -2.86 10.44 -13.93
C VAL A 18 -2.26 9.17 -13.31
N ARG A 19 -0.99 9.18 -12.92
CA ARG A 19 -0.37 8.03 -12.22
C ARG A 19 -0.99 7.82 -10.84
N ILE A 20 -1.26 8.93 -10.14
CA ILE A 20 -1.88 8.92 -8.81
C ILE A 20 -3.34 8.46 -8.93
N ASP A 21 -4.10 9.04 -9.85
CA ASP A 21 -5.52 8.69 -10.08
C ASP A 21 -5.70 7.20 -10.44
N GLN A 22 -4.73 6.62 -11.16
CA GLN A 22 -4.74 5.20 -11.53
C GLN A 22 -4.04 4.29 -10.53
N PHE A 23 -3.53 4.83 -9.41
CA PHE A 23 -2.82 4.09 -8.37
C PHE A 23 -1.72 3.18 -8.93
N LEU A 24 -0.85 3.75 -9.77
CA LEU A 24 0.21 2.98 -10.43
C LEU A 24 1.33 2.64 -9.43
N GLU A 25 1.29 1.44 -8.87
CA GLU A 25 2.28 0.96 -7.89
C GLU A 25 3.11 -0.22 -8.40
N THR A 26 2.50 -1.12 -9.18
CA THR A 26 3.15 -2.37 -9.61
C THR A 26 3.62 -2.34 -11.06
N ALA A 27 4.52 -3.28 -11.41
CA ALA A 27 4.96 -3.46 -12.79
C ALA A 27 3.80 -3.74 -13.77
N GLU A 28 2.75 -4.43 -13.32
CA GLU A 28 1.57 -4.72 -14.16
C GLU A 28 0.73 -3.46 -14.40
N ASP A 29 0.63 -2.58 -13.40
CA ASP A 29 -0.10 -1.32 -13.52
C ASP A 29 0.59 -0.39 -14.53
N PHE A 30 1.91 -0.25 -14.44
CA PHE A 30 2.69 0.51 -15.41
C PHE A 30 2.65 -0.08 -16.82
N ASP A 31 2.58 -1.41 -16.97
CA ASP A 31 2.44 -2.07 -18.29
C ASP A 31 1.06 -1.77 -18.91
N LYS A 32 -0.01 -1.85 -18.12
CA LYS A 32 -1.37 -1.45 -18.54
C LYS A 32 -1.43 0.04 -18.87
N TYR A 33 -0.80 0.90 -18.07
CA TYR A 33 -0.71 2.33 -18.30
C TYR A 33 0.05 2.64 -19.60
N HIS A 34 1.19 1.99 -19.83
CA HIS A 34 1.95 2.07 -21.08
C HIS A 34 1.10 1.67 -22.30
N ALA A 35 0.30 0.60 -22.21
CA ALA A 35 -0.63 0.21 -23.27
C ALA A 35 -1.73 1.26 -23.51
N LYS A 36 -2.29 1.85 -22.45
CA LYS A 36 -3.27 2.96 -22.55
C LYS A 36 -2.64 4.19 -23.22
N LEU A 37 -1.43 4.57 -22.86
CA LEU A 37 -0.69 5.68 -23.48
C LEU A 37 -0.46 5.44 -24.98
N ASN A 38 -0.12 4.22 -25.39
CA ASN A 38 0.01 3.89 -26.81
C ASN A 38 -1.29 4.13 -27.60
N ARG A 39 -2.43 3.68 -27.06
CA ARG A 39 -3.74 3.91 -27.67
C ARG A 39 -4.09 5.41 -27.70
N LYS A 40 -3.81 6.14 -26.61
CA LYS A 40 -4.03 7.60 -26.53
C LYS A 40 -3.19 8.36 -27.55
N LEU A 41 -1.91 8.01 -27.68
CA LEU A 41 -1.00 8.58 -28.68
C LEU A 41 -1.46 8.29 -30.11
N GLN A 42 -1.96 7.10 -30.40
CA GLN A 42 -2.52 6.79 -31.72
C GLN A 42 -3.71 7.70 -32.04
N LYS A 43 -4.65 7.85 -31.11
CA LYS A 43 -5.80 8.76 -31.27
C LYS A 43 -5.36 10.22 -31.46
N LEU A 44 -4.41 10.69 -30.65
CA LEU A 44 -3.86 12.04 -30.77
C LEU A 44 -3.17 12.26 -32.13
N ARG A 45 -2.41 11.29 -32.64
CA ARG A 45 -1.81 11.38 -33.98
C ARG A 45 -2.85 11.47 -35.10
N HIS A 46 -3.97 10.76 -34.97
CA HIS A 46 -5.10 10.90 -35.90
C HIS A 46 -5.74 12.29 -35.79
N HIS A 47 -6.01 12.75 -34.58
CA HIS A 47 -6.63 14.06 -34.35
C HIS A 47 -5.76 15.21 -34.85
N CYS A 48 -4.45 15.16 -34.61
CA CYS A 48 -3.47 16.13 -35.12
C CYS A 48 -3.08 15.92 -36.60
N GLN A 49 -3.73 14.98 -37.32
CA GLN A 49 -3.49 14.67 -38.73
C GLN A 49 -2.02 14.30 -39.08
N LEU A 50 -1.32 13.70 -38.12
CA LEU A 50 0.07 13.27 -38.25
C LEU A 50 0.23 11.83 -38.75
N THR A 51 -0.87 11.15 -39.11
CA THR A 51 -0.83 9.78 -39.60
C THR A 51 -0.38 9.70 -41.07
N THR A 52 0.62 8.86 -41.34
CA THR A 52 1.14 8.60 -42.68
C THR A 52 0.64 7.24 -43.18
N LYS A 53 -0.11 7.23 -44.29
CA LYS A 53 -0.60 5.97 -44.92
C LYS A 53 0.47 5.26 -45.76
N ASP A 54 1.44 6.00 -46.30
CA ASP A 54 2.53 5.44 -47.09
C ASP A 54 3.64 4.88 -46.18
N THR A 55 3.63 3.56 -46.02
CA THR A 55 4.61 2.83 -45.20
C THR A 55 5.92 2.56 -45.94
N LYS A 56 5.95 2.61 -47.29
CA LYS A 56 7.16 2.32 -48.09
C LYS A 56 8.17 3.45 -48.05
N ARG A 57 7.71 4.71 -47.96
CA ARG A 57 8.56 5.91 -47.84
C ARG A 57 8.27 6.69 -46.55
N TYR A 58 8.08 5.97 -45.45
CA TYR A 58 7.65 6.56 -44.18
C TYR A 58 8.59 7.65 -43.68
N SER A 59 9.92 7.43 -43.69
CA SER A 59 10.90 8.41 -43.18
C SER A 59 10.82 9.78 -43.86
N ALA A 60 10.57 9.82 -45.17
CA ALA A 60 10.46 11.07 -45.92
C ALA A 60 9.10 11.78 -45.69
N LYS A 61 8.04 10.99 -45.48
CA LYS A 61 6.64 11.46 -45.44
C LYS A 61 6.06 11.59 -44.03
N GLU A 62 6.75 11.13 -43.01
CA GLU A 62 6.30 11.30 -41.62
C GLU A 62 6.31 12.78 -41.24
N LYS A 63 5.23 13.18 -40.56
CA LYS A 63 4.94 14.57 -40.23
C LYS A 63 5.31 14.92 -38.78
N TYR A 64 5.50 13.92 -37.93
CA TYR A 64 5.70 14.12 -36.49
C TYR A 64 7.06 14.75 -36.19
N SER A 65 8.14 14.37 -36.89
CA SER A 65 9.44 15.03 -36.72
C SER A 65 9.42 16.49 -37.16
N LYS A 66 8.57 16.83 -38.14
CA LYS A 66 8.51 18.15 -38.79
C LYS A 66 7.61 19.17 -38.09
N VAL A 67 6.89 18.79 -37.03
CA VAL A 67 6.06 19.72 -36.25
C VAL A 67 6.95 20.80 -35.64
N THR A 68 6.61 22.07 -35.90
CA THR A 68 7.34 23.27 -35.41
C THR A 68 6.58 24.00 -34.32
N HIS A 69 7.22 24.97 -33.66
CA HIS A 69 6.56 25.83 -32.66
C HIS A 69 5.41 26.64 -33.26
N GLU A 70 5.49 27.04 -34.53
CA GLU A 70 4.40 27.71 -35.24
C GLU A 70 3.15 26.83 -35.34
N ASP A 71 3.30 25.52 -35.58
CA ASP A 71 2.18 24.58 -35.58
C ASP A 71 1.52 24.47 -34.19
N TYR A 72 2.33 24.54 -33.13
CA TYR A 72 1.84 24.53 -31.75
C TYR A 72 1.02 25.78 -31.42
N ASP A 73 1.49 26.95 -31.85
CA ASP A 73 0.85 28.24 -31.55
C ASP A 73 -0.38 28.52 -32.42
N THR A 74 -0.30 28.22 -33.72
CA THR A 74 -1.35 28.61 -34.68
C THR A 74 -2.42 27.55 -34.89
N LYS A 75 -2.06 26.26 -34.84
CA LYS A 75 -3.00 25.18 -35.19
C LYS A 75 -3.63 24.56 -33.95
N ASN A 76 -2.82 23.97 -33.06
CA ASN A 76 -3.38 23.23 -31.92
C ASN A 76 -2.36 22.98 -30.79
N LYS A 77 -2.66 23.46 -29.58
CA LYS A 77 -1.86 23.21 -28.38
C LYS A 77 -1.72 21.71 -28.02
N LEU A 78 -2.60 20.84 -28.53
CA LEU A 78 -2.48 19.38 -28.39
C LEU A 78 -1.18 18.80 -28.96
N PHE A 79 -0.45 19.50 -29.84
CA PHE A 79 0.88 19.07 -30.25
C PHE A 79 1.84 18.95 -29.06
N GLY A 80 1.76 19.86 -28.08
CA GLY A 80 2.53 19.79 -26.83
C GLY A 80 2.16 18.56 -25.99
N THR A 81 0.86 18.32 -25.78
CA THR A 81 0.37 17.12 -25.09
C THR A 81 0.81 15.83 -25.79
N LEU A 82 0.81 15.81 -27.12
CA LEU A 82 1.22 14.65 -27.91
C LEU A 82 2.70 14.32 -27.71
N VAL A 83 3.59 15.32 -27.74
CA VAL A 83 5.02 15.12 -27.49
C VAL A 83 5.29 14.76 -26.02
N LEU A 84 4.59 15.40 -25.07
CA LEU A 84 4.65 15.06 -23.64
C LEU A 84 4.29 13.60 -23.38
N LEU A 85 3.13 13.14 -23.88
CA LEU A 85 2.69 11.76 -23.66
C LEU A 85 3.57 10.74 -24.40
N HIS A 86 4.30 11.15 -25.43
CA HIS A 86 5.31 10.31 -26.07
C HIS A 86 6.51 10.08 -25.16
N ALA A 87 7.00 11.13 -24.49
CA ALA A 87 8.04 11.01 -23.47
C ALA A 87 7.56 10.13 -22.29
N GLU A 88 6.33 10.36 -21.83
CA GLU A 88 5.70 9.62 -20.73
C GLU A 88 5.55 8.13 -21.04
N ARG A 89 5.20 7.77 -22.28
CA ARG A 89 5.16 6.37 -22.71
C ARG A 89 6.52 5.70 -22.54
N ASP A 90 7.58 6.33 -23.02
CA ASP A 90 8.92 5.73 -22.94
C ASP A 90 9.42 5.63 -21.49
N LEU A 91 9.03 6.59 -20.64
CA LEU A 91 9.29 6.58 -19.20
C LEU A 91 8.51 5.46 -18.48
N ALA A 92 7.21 5.29 -18.76
CA ALA A 92 6.38 4.23 -18.18
C ALA A 92 6.92 2.82 -18.51
N LEU A 93 7.45 2.62 -19.72
CA LEU A 93 8.12 1.37 -20.08
C LEU A 93 9.40 1.14 -19.28
N ALA A 94 10.19 2.21 -19.06
CA ALA A 94 11.40 2.11 -18.23
C ALA A 94 11.04 1.72 -16.78
N GLU A 95 10.02 2.35 -16.19
CA GLU A 95 9.56 2.02 -14.84
C GLU A 95 9.02 0.59 -14.72
N THR A 96 8.26 0.13 -15.73
CA THR A 96 7.80 -1.26 -15.79
C THR A 96 8.97 -2.25 -15.66
N LEU A 97 10.05 -2.04 -16.42
CA LEU A 97 11.23 -2.91 -16.40
C LEU A 97 12.01 -2.80 -15.08
N ARG A 98 12.06 -1.62 -14.49
CA ARG A 98 12.69 -1.41 -13.17
C ARG A 98 11.93 -2.13 -12.07
N LEU A 99 10.61 -1.99 -12.01
CA LEU A 99 9.79 -2.70 -11.03
C LEU A 99 9.88 -4.22 -11.18
N ARG A 100 9.89 -4.75 -12.41
CA ARG A 100 10.15 -6.19 -12.66
C ARG A 100 11.53 -6.62 -12.14
N SER A 101 12.54 -5.76 -12.27
CA SER A 101 13.88 -6.06 -11.76
C SER A 101 13.92 -6.10 -10.23
N HIS A 102 13.18 -5.23 -9.54
CA HIS A 102 13.03 -5.27 -8.09
C HIS A 102 12.32 -6.54 -7.63
N GLN A 103 11.21 -6.92 -8.28
CA GLN A 103 10.49 -8.17 -7.99
C GLN A 103 11.37 -9.41 -8.16
N ARG A 104 12.29 -9.39 -9.14
CA ARG A 104 13.23 -10.48 -9.41
C ARG A 104 14.52 -10.41 -8.57
N GLY A 105 14.80 -9.28 -7.92
CA GLY A 105 16.07 -9.01 -7.23
C GLY A 105 17.28 -8.77 -8.14
N SER A 106 17.11 -8.71 -9.46
CA SER A 106 18.21 -8.47 -10.41
C SER A 106 17.73 -7.87 -11.73
N LEU A 107 18.55 -7.05 -12.39
CA LEU A 107 18.26 -6.43 -13.69
C LEU A 107 18.95 -7.20 -14.84
N LYS A 108 18.18 -7.67 -15.84
CA LYS A 108 18.73 -8.35 -17.02
C LYS A 108 19.50 -7.36 -17.89
N LYS A 109 20.61 -7.82 -18.49
CA LYS A 109 21.43 -6.99 -19.41
C LYS A 109 20.62 -6.43 -20.59
N SER A 110 19.70 -7.22 -21.14
CA SER A 110 18.80 -6.79 -22.22
C SER A 110 17.85 -5.68 -21.77
N GLU A 111 17.22 -5.84 -20.60
CA GLU A 111 16.33 -4.84 -19.99
C GLU A 111 17.09 -3.55 -19.65
N ALA A 112 18.30 -3.65 -19.08
CA ALA A 112 19.15 -2.50 -18.80
C ALA A 112 19.47 -1.67 -20.06
N LYS A 113 19.74 -2.34 -21.19
CA LYS A 113 19.97 -1.68 -22.49
C LYS A 113 18.71 -0.95 -22.97
N VAL A 114 17.53 -1.55 -22.79
CA VAL A 114 16.25 -0.92 -23.14
C VAL A 114 15.99 0.30 -22.26
N ILE A 115 16.13 0.18 -20.94
CA ILE A 115 15.96 1.29 -19.98
C ILE A 115 16.86 2.47 -20.39
N ALA A 116 18.16 2.23 -20.57
CA ALA A 116 19.10 3.28 -20.96
C ALA A 116 18.74 3.94 -22.30
N THR A 117 18.28 3.16 -23.28
CA THR A 117 17.87 3.68 -24.58
C THR A 117 16.58 4.50 -24.48
N ARG A 118 15.61 4.04 -23.69
CA ARG A 118 14.32 4.72 -23.50
C ARG A 118 14.49 6.03 -22.75
N LEU A 119 15.23 6.03 -21.65
CA LEU A 119 15.50 7.26 -20.89
C LEU A 119 16.25 8.30 -21.73
N LYS A 120 17.23 7.88 -22.55
CA LYS A 120 17.90 8.79 -23.50
C LYS A 120 16.91 9.40 -24.50
N LYS A 121 16.00 8.59 -25.05
CA LYS A 121 14.96 9.06 -25.98
C LYS A 121 13.94 9.96 -25.29
N THR A 122 13.59 9.71 -24.03
CA THR A 122 12.74 10.57 -23.22
C THR A 122 13.38 11.96 -23.11
N CYS A 123 14.66 12.06 -22.75
CA CYS A 123 15.35 13.36 -22.72
C CYS A 123 15.30 14.09 -24.06
N GLN A 124 15.62 13.39 -25.17
CA GLN A 124 15.55 13.97 -26.52
C GLN A 124 14.14 14.45 -26.90
N THR A 125 13.12 13.68 -26.51
CA THR A 125 11.71 14.02 -26.77
C THR A 125 11.28 15.22 -25.93
N CYS A 126 11.74 15.32 -24.68
CA CYS A 126 11.50 16.49 -23.83
C CYS A 126 12.26 17.73 -24.33
N THR A 127 13.47 17.61 -24.86
CA THR A 127 14.16 18.74 -25.51
C THR A 127 13.34 19.25 -26.68
N LYS A 128 12.85 18.36 -27.55
CA LYS A 128 11.93 18.72 -28.63
C LYS A 128 10.64 19.36 -28.11
N LEU A 129 10.10 18.88 -26.99
CA LEU A 129 8.92 19.48 -26.34
C LEU A 129 9.19 20.93 -25.93
N LEU A 130 10.37 21.21 -25.37
CA LEU A 130 10.73 22.55 -24.95
C LEU A 130 10.95 23.50 -26.13
N GLU A 131 11.54 23.03 -27.23
CA GLU A 131 11.65 23.78 -28.49
C GLU A 131 10.27 24.07 -29.09
N LEU A 132 9.39 23.07 -29.11
CA LEU A 132 8.03 23.19 -29.62
C LEU A 132 7.20 24.21 -28.83
N THR A 133 7.35 24.23 -27.51
CA THR A 133 6.52 25.04 -26.59
C THR A 133 7.22 26.32 -26.15
N GLN A 134 8.21 26.80 -26.91
CA GLN A 134 9.03 27.96 -26.54
C GLN A 134 8.22 29.25 -26.33
N ASN A 135 7.16 29.45 -27.10
CA ASN A 135 6.28 30.63 -27.04
C ASN A 135 4.99 30.37 -26.24
N GLU A 136 5.02 29.41 -25.30
CA GLU A 136 3.84 29.14 -24.48
C GLU A 136 3.47 30.38 -23.65
N GLN A 137 2.22 30.82 -23.80
CA GLN A 137 1.72 32.07 -23.23
C GLN A 137 1.47 31.92 -21.73
N ASN A 138 1.05 30.72 -21.28
CA ASN A 138 0.87 30.46 -19.86
C ASN A 138 2.22 30.10 -19.20
N PRO A 139 2.76 30.97 -18.32
CA PRO A 139 4.06 30.73 -17.68
C PRO A 139 4.05 29.46 -16.84
N TYR A 140 2.93 29.11 -16.22
CA TYR A 140 2.84 27.93 -15.35
C TYR A 140 2.82 26.63 -16.15
N THR A 141 2.10 26.59 -17.27
CA THR A 141 2.17 25.45 -18.20
C THR A 141 3.60 25.27 -18.73
N ARG A 142 4.30 26.37 -19.05
CA ARG A 142 5.71 26.34 -19.46
C ARG A 142 6.64 25.84 -18.34
N ALA A 143 6.44 26.31 -17.12
CA ALA A 143 7.18 25.85 -15.94
C ALA A 143 7.02 24.35 -15.72
N GLU A 144 5.79 23.82 -15.83
CA GLU A 144 5.53 22.40 -15.70
C GLU A 144 6.22 21.55 -16.78
N TYR A 145 6.32 22.03 -18.03
CA TYR A 145 7.12 21.36 -19.07
C TYR A 145 8.61 21.33 -18.73
N LEU A 146 9.14 22.43 -18.19
CA LEU A 146 10.53 22.51 -17.74
C LEU A 146 10.80 21.56 -16.56
N ILE A 147 9.89 21.51 -15.58
CA ILE A 147 9.95 20.57 -14.46
C ILE A 147 9.95 19.12 -14.97
N TYR A 148 9.03 18.77 -15.86
CA TYR A 148 8.96 17.42 -16.45
C TYR A 148 10.25 17.06 -17.20
N HIS A 149 10.85 18.01 -17.92
CA HIS A 149 12.14 17.79 -18.59
C HIS A 149 13.27 17.51 -17.60
N LYS A 150 13.38 18.31 -16.52
CA LYS A 150 14.38 18.11 -15.47
C LYS A 150 14.21 16.75 -14.77
N LEU A 151 12.97 16.33 -14.47
CA LEU A 151 12.68 14.99 -13.92
C LEU A 151 13.09 13.85 -14.88
N ALA A 152 12.94 14.05 -16.20
CA ALA A 152 13.41 13.11 -17.20
C ALA A 152 14.94 13.03 -17.26
N ILE A 153 15.64 14.17 -17.14
CA ILE A 153 17.10 14.24 -17.03
C ILE A 153 17.56 13.47 -15.79
N VAL A 154 16.98 13.74 -14.62
CA VAL A 154 17.29 13.04 -13.37
C VAL A 154 17.12 11.54 -13.54
N SER A 155 15.99 11.10 -14.11
CA SER A 155 15.74 9.69 -14.38
C SER A 155 16.81 9.06 -15.28
N HIS A 156 17.25 9.79 -16.31
CA HIS A 156 18.33 9.34 -17.19
C HIS A 156 19.71 9.32 -16.50
N LEU A 157 20.00 10.27 -15.62
CA LEU A 157 21.26 10.34 -14.87
C LEU A 157 21.34 9.25 -13.80
N SER A 158 20.25 9.00 -13.08
CA SER A 158 20.22 8.00 -12.00
C SER A 158 20.12 6.56 -12.53
N PHE A 159 19.37 6.34 -13.61
CA PHE A 159 19.02 4.98 -14.06
C PHE A 159 19.53 4.62 -15.45
N GLY A 160 20.20 5.56 -16.12
CA GLY A 160 20.87 5.33 -17.40
C GLY A 160 22.20 4.58 -17.26
N LYS A 161 22.85 4.33 -18.41
CA LYS A 161 24.15 3.65 -18.45
C LYS A 161 25.28 4.67 -18.21
N HIS A 162 25.81 4.74 -16.99
CA HIS A 162 26.95 5.61 -16.67
C HIS A 162 28.23 4.83 -16.36
N SER A 163 29.36 5.36 -16.83
CA SER A 163 30.70 4.88 -16.45
C SER A 163 30.97 5.20 -14.98
N LYS A 164 31.67 4.30 -14.26
CA LYS A 164 32.00 4.47 -12.83
C LYS A 164 32.69 5.82 -12.55
N THR A 165 33.53 6.30 -13.47
CA THR A 165 34.29 7.56 -13.35
C THR A 165 33.41 8.82 -13.40
N LYS A 166 32.20 8.76 -13.97
CA LYS A 166 31.30 9.93 -14.10
C LYS A 166 30.28 10.04 -12.97
N ARG A 167 30.27 9.10 -12.01
CA ARG A 167 29.21 9.02 -10.98
C ARG A 167 29.10 10.27 -10.11
N LEU A 168 30.22 10.86 -9.71
CA LEU A 168 30.22 12.05 -8.86
C LEU A 168 29.67 13.28 -9.58
N ALA A 169 30.12 13.52 -10.81
CA ALA A 169 29.60 14.59 -11.67
C ALA A 169 28.10 14.38 -11.98
N THR A 170 27.66 13.13 -12.17
CA THR A 170 26.22 12.84 -12.34
C THR A 170 25.43 13.05 -11.06
N ALA A 171 26.00 12.80 -9.88
CA ALA A 171 25.33 13.02 -8.59
C ALA A 171 25.12 14.52 -8.34
N SER A 172 26.16 15.34 -8.52
CA SER A 172 26.04 16.80 -8.39
C SER A 172 25.00 17.37 -9.35
N GLN A 173 24.96 16.91 -10.62
CA GLN A 173 23.92 17.33 -11.56
C GLN A 173 22.52 16.89 -11.11
N VAL A 174 22.36 15.66 -10.60
CA VAL A 174 21.07 15.18 -10.08
C VAL A 174 20.61 16.05 -8.91
N ALA A 175 21.50 16.36 -7.97
CA ALA A 175 21.22 17.21 -6.82
C ALA A 175 20.81 18.62 -7.25
N LYS A 176 21.52 19.23 -8.21
CA LYS A 176 21.16 20.51 -8.83
C LYS A 176 19.75 20.45 -9.42
N GLU A 177 19.49 19.54 -10.35
CA GLU A 177 18.20 19.49 -11.07
C GLU A 177 17.01 19.25 -10.11
N LEU A 178 17.17 18.37 -9.12
CA LEU A 178 16.13 18.11 -8.12
C LEU A 178 15.90 19.31 -7.19
N SER A 179 16.95 20.04 -6.80
CA SER A 179 16.83 21.25 -5.99
C SER A 179 15.97 22.32 -6.69
N LEU A 180 16.24 22.55 -7.98
CA LEU A 180 15.45 23.48 -8.80
C LEU A 180 14.00 23.01 -8.96
N VAL A 181 13.78 21.71 -9.17
CA VAL A 181 12.44 21.13 -9.29
C VAL A 181 11.65 21.26 -7.98
N PHE A 182 12.25 20.94 -6.83
CA PHE A 182 11.55 20.97 -5.54
C PHE A 182 11.15 22.40 -5.17
N SER A 183 12.04 23.39 -5.38
CA SER A 183 11.71 24.80 -5.18
C SER A 183 10.57 25.24 -6.10
N ALA A 184 10.60 24.85 -7.38
CA ALA A 184 9.54 25.15 -8.33
C ALA A 184 8.19 24.51 -7.96
N LEU A 185 8.19 23.25 -7.52
CA LEU A 185 6.97 22.55 -7.09
C LEU A 185 6.35 23.19 -5.85
N GLN A 186 7.16 23.55 -4.84
CA GLN A 186 6.70 24.26 -3.64
C GLN A 186 6.07 25.61 -3.99
N PHE A 187 6.66 26.34 -4.94
CA PHE A 187 6.09 27.60 -5.40
C PHE A 187 4.74 27.41 -6.11
N LEU A 188 4.64 26.44 -7.03
CA LEU A 188 3.39 26.14 -7.74
C LEU A 188 2.29 25.64 -6.78
N GLN A 189 2.66 24.92 -5.72
CA GLN A 189 1.75 24.53 -4.64
C GLN A 189 1.26 25.75 -3.84
N LYS A 190 2.17 26.64 -3.43
CA LYS A 190 1.84 27.87 -2.67
C LYS A 190 0.91 28.80 -3.44
N LYS A 191 1.02 28.82 -4.77
CA LYS A 191 0.13 29.56 -5.67
C LYS A 191 -1.16 28.82 -6.02
N GLU A 192 -1.39 27.63 -5.46
CA GLU A 192 -2.55 26.76 -5.71
C GLU A 192 -2.73 26.34 -7.18
N ILE A 193 -1.64 26.37 -7.96
CA ILE A 193 -1.66 26.02 -9.39
C ILE A 193 -1.57 24.50 -9.56
N LEU A 194 -0.80 23.84 -8.69
CA LEU A 194 -0.60 22.40 -8.66
C LEU A 194 -1.10 21.85 -7.33
N SER A 195 -1.81 20.71 -7.37
CA SER A 195 -2.35 20.10 -6.15
C SER A 195 -1.24 19.57 -5.25
N ALA A 196 -1.43 19.70 -3.93
CA ALA A 196 -0.52 19.17 -2.93
C ALA A 196 -0.21 17.67 -3.16
N VAL A 197 -1.24 16.89 -3.53
CA VAL A 197 -1.12 15.45 -3.80
C VAL A 197 -0.09 15.15 -4.91
N ILE A 198 -0.06 15.94 -5.99
CA ILE A 198 0.92 15.75 -7.08
C ILE A 198 2.32 16.11 -6.60
N VAL A 199 2.45 17.24 -5.88
CA VAL A 199 3.73 17.72 -5.34
C VAL A 199 4.33 16.72 -4.35
N ASP A 200 3.53 16.21 -3.42
CA ASP A 200 3.95 15.23 -2.43
C ASP A 200 4.36 13.91 -3.09
N SER A 201 3.63 13.47 -4.12
CA SER A 201 3.97 12.24 -4.86
C SER A 201 5.31 12.36 -5.59
N ILE A 202 5.55 13.48 -6.29
CA ILE A 202 6.82 13.72 -6.99
C ILE A 202 7.95 13.86 -5.97
N THR A 203 7.74 14.64 -4.90
CA THR A 203 8.74 14.84 -3.84
C THR A 203 9.11 13.50 -3.21
N ALA A 204 8.13 12.70 -2.79
CA ALA A 204 8.39 11.38 -2.20
C ALA A 204 9.12 10.41 -3.14
N GLN A 205 8.84 10.47 -4.45
CA GLN A 205 9.53 9.62 -5.43
C GLN A 205 11.02 9.98 -5.57
N PHE A 206 11.39 11.26 -5.45
CA PHE A 206 12.74 11.74 -5.74
C PHE A 206 13.52 12.21 -4.52
N ASP A 207 12.91 12.33 -3.33
CA ASP A 207 13.55 12.82 -2.09
C ASP A 207 14.77 11.99 -1.71
N TYR A 208 14.64 10.66 -1.74
CA TYR A 208 15.76 9.76 -1.49
C TYR A 208 16.92 9.99 -2.47
N LEU A 209 16.64 10.25 -3.75
CA LEU A 209 17.68 10.53 -4.74
C LEU A 209 18.35 11.89 -4.49
N LEU A 210 17.60 12.91 -4.09
CA LEU A 210 18.16 14.20 -3.71
C LEU A 210 19.09 14.02 -2.51
N ARG A 211 18.62 13.37 -1.43
CA ARG A 211 19.43 13.10 -0.24
C ARG A 211 20.68 12.29 -0.56
N GLN A 212 20.55 11.22 -1.35
CA GLN A 212 21.68 10.39 -1.74
C GLN A 212 22.71 11.15 -2.59
N SER A 213 22.26 12.10 -3.43
CA SER A 213 23.16 12.87 -4.29
C SER A 213 23.75 14.09 -3.59
N ALA A 214 23.05 14.65 -2.61
CA ALA A 214 23.49 15.76 -1.78
C ALA A 214 24.25 15.33 -0.52
N SER A 215 24.28 14.03 -0.16
CA SER A 215 24.84 13.54 1.11
C SER A 215 26.31 13.86 1.34
N SER A 216 27.07 14.23 0.30
CA SER A 216 28.46 14.72 0.47
C SER A 216 28.54 16.16 0.98
N GLU A 217 27.46 16.94 0.84
CA GLU A 217 27.40 18.38 1.13
C GLU A 217 26.28 18.75 2.11
N ALA A 218 25.32 17.85 2.35
CA ALA A 218 24.19 18.06 3.25
C ALA A 218 23.77 16.76 3.95
N SER A 219 24.17 16.64 5.22
CA SER A 219 23.86 15.49 6.09
C SER A 219 22.59 15.72 6.91
N SER A 220 22.26 16.99 7.22
CA SER A 220 21.04 17.36 7.93
C SER A 220 19.95 17.96 7.02
N SER A 221 18.70 17.98 7.49
CA SER A 221 17.58 18.66 6.82
C SER A 221 17.81 20.17 6.64
N LYS A 222 18.39 20.83 7.66
CA LYS A 222 18.72 22.26 7.63
C LYS A 222 19.80 22.51 6.57
N GLU A 223 20.84 21.68 6.55
CA GLU A 223 21.86 21.71 5.49
C GLU A 223 21.26 21.41 4.12
N LEU A 224 20.30 20.49 4.02
CA LEU A 224 19.64 20.17 2.75
C LEU A 224 18.79 21.34 2.25
N ARG A 225 18.04 22.00 3.14
CA ARG A 225 17.26 23.21 2.80
C ARG A 225 18.21 24.34 2.38
N HIS A 226 19.31 24.53 3.11
CA HIS A 226 20.34 25.50 2.75
C HIS A 226 21.02 25.15 1.42
N PHE A 227 21.32 23.87 1.17
CA PHE A 227 21.88 23.39 -0.09
C PHE A 227 20.92 23.65 -1.25
N VAL A 228 19.63 23.33 -1.10
CA VAL A 228 18.60 23.63 -2.10
C VAL A 228 18.51 25.13 -2.34
N ALA A 229 18.48 25.94 -1.28
CA ALA A 229 18.48 27.40 -1.38
C ALA A 229 19.71 27.91 -2.14
N LYS A 230 20.90 27.39 -1.83
CA LYS A 230 22.14 27.73 -2.51
C LYS A 230 22.09 27.35 -3.99
N GLN A 231 21.66 26.14 -4.32
CA GLN A 231 21.53 25.70 -5.72
C GLN A 231 20.54 26.55 -6.51
N VAL A 232 19.44 27.00 -5.91
CA VAL A 232 18.47 27.89 -6.56
C VAL A 232 19.08 29.28 -6.81
N ASN A 233 19.82 29.82 -5.84
CA ASN A 233 20.49 31.12 -5.97
C ASN A 233 21.65 31.08 -6.99
N ASP A 234 22.52 30.07 -6.90
CA ASP A 234 23.67 29.89 -7.80
C ASP A 234 23.24 29.67 -9.27
N ASN A 235 22.00 29.23 -9.48
CA ASN A 235 21.44 28.94 -10.80
C ASN A 235 20.19 29.78 -11.11
N ALA A 236 20.14 31.04 -10.63
CA ALA A 236 19.03 31.95 -10.86
C ALA A 236 18.74 32.21 -12.35
N ASP A 237 19.76 32.12 -13.20
CA ASP A 237 19.66 32.29 -14.66
C ASP A 237 19.04 31.09 -15.40
N GLU A 238 18.84 29.94 -14.72
CA GLU A 238 18.21 28.77 -15.34
C GLU A 238 16.79 29.11 -15.83
N PRO A 239 16.37 28.63 -17.02
CA PRO A 239 15.07 29.00 -17.61
C PRO A 239 13.86 28.76 -16.71
N LEU A 240 13.92 27.75 -15.84
CA LEU A 240 12.85 27.45 -14.89
C LEU A 240 12.77 28.51 -13.77
N ILE A 241 13.90 28.81 -13.13
CA ILE A 241 13.93 29.75 -12.00
C ILE A 241 13.72 31.17 -12.49
N SER A 242 14.36 31.56 -13.61
CA SER A 242 14.17 32.86 -14.24
C SER A 242 12.70 33.13 -14.63
N LEU A 243 12.00 32.12 -15.17
CA LEU A 243 10.58 32.23 -15.48
C LEU A 243 9.74 32.37 -14.21
N LEU A 244 10.01 31.58 -13.18
CA LEU A 244 9.22 31.62 -11.94
C LEU A 244 9.48 32.89 -11.12
N SER A 245 10.71 33.42 -11.11
CA SER A 245 11.05 34.67 -10.41
C SER A 245 10.32 35.86 -11.03
N GLN A 246 10.21 35.92 -12.37
CA GLN A 246 9.37 36.90 -13.06
C GLN A 246 7.88 36.80 -12.70
N ASN A 247 7.44 35.63 -12.23
CA ASN A 247 6.05 35.36 -11.85
C ASN A 247 5.85 35.29 -10.32
N GLY A 248 6.80 35.80 -9.53
CA GLY A 248 6.66 36.01 -8.10
C GLY A 248 7.28 34.94 -7.19
N LEU A 249 8.19 34.11 -7.70
CA LEU A 249 9.06 33.28 -6.85
C LEU A 249 10.06 34.19 -6.13
N GLU A 250 9.94 34.25 -4.80
CA GLU A 250 10.95 34.87 -3.94
C GLU A 250 12.16 33.94 -3.86
N MET A 251 13.35 34.50 -4.13
CA MET A 251 14.59 33.73 -4.02
C MET A 251 14.80 33.31 -2.57
N PRO A 252 15.11 32.02 -2.30
CA PRO A 252 15.32 31.54 -0.95
C PRO A 252 16.40 32.39 -0.26
N SER A 253 16.08 32.94 0.91
CA SER A 253 17.06 33.66 1.71
C SER A 253 18.15 32.69 2.14
N LEU A 254 19.40 33.02 1.80
CA LEU A 254 20.60 32.34 2.33
C LEU A 254 21.01 32.86 3.70
N ALA A 255 20.22 33.76 4.30
CA ALA A 255 20.44 34.13 5.68
C ALA A 255 20.50 32.83 6.48
N GLN A 256 21.59 32.69 7.24
CA GLN A 256 21.64 31.73 8.32
C GLN A 256 20.39 32.04 9.16
N GLU A 257 19.31 31.27 9.01
CA GLU A 257 18.49 30.97 10.17
C GLU A 257 19.52 30.53 11.18
N GLY A 258 19.76 31.42 12.15
CA GLY A 258 20.95 31.40 12.95
C GLY A 258 21.18 29.99 13.48
N GLU A 259 22.38 29.77 13.96
CA GLU A 259 22.49 29.04 15.20
C GLU A 259 21.43 29.64 16.16
N SER A 260 20.19 29.13 16.10
CA SER A 260 19.43 28.96 17.31
C SER A 260 20.31 27.99 18.04
N ALA A 261 21.25 28.54 18.81
CA ALA A 261 21.87 27.89 19.92
C ALA A 261 20.69 27.45 20.80
N ALA A 262 20.06 26.34 20.41
CA ALA A 262 19.33 25.53 21.34
C ALA A 262 20.37 25.27 22.42
N ALA A 263 20.13 25.83 23.60
CA ALA A 263 21.04 25.71 24.72
C ALA A 263 21.38 24.22 24.82
N ALA A 264 22.66 23.90 24.58
CA ALA A 264 23.13 22.53 24.54
C ALA A 264 22.65 21.84 25.82
N VAL A 265 21.93 20.72 25.68
CA VAL A 265 21.41 19.99 26.84
C VAL A 265 22.63 19.40 27.57
N PRO A 266 23.00 19.88 28.77
CA PRO A 266 24.23 19.43 29.41
C PRO A 266 24.06 18.02 30.03
N ARG A 267 22.81 17.59 30.25
CA ARG A 267 22.46 16.34 30.94
C ARG A 267 21.19 15.74 30.35
N VAL A 268 21.22 14.47 30.01
CA VAL A 268 20.03 13.70 29.64
C VAL A 268 19.50 12.93 30.84
N GLN A 269 18.18 12.84 30.95
CA GLN A 269 17.53 11.96 31.91
C GLN A 269 16.96 10.76 31.16
N TRP A 270 17.38 9.56 31.57
CA TRP A 270 16.93 8.29 31.01
C TRP A 270 16.33 7.42 32.12
N ARG A 271 15.01 7.50 32.28
CA ARG A 271 14.28 6.89 33.42
C ARG A 271 14.91 7.29 34.76
N ARG A 272 15.48 6.32 35.49
CA ARG A 272 16.15 6.51 36.79
C ARG A 272 17.62 6.93 36.65
N PHE A 273 18.17 6.83 35.44
CA PHE A 273 19.54 7.19 35.13
C PHE A 273 19.62 8.62 34.61
N SER A 274 20.79 9.20 34.76
CA SER A 274 21.09 10.50 34.19
C SER A 274 22.55 10.52 33.78
N ALA A 275 22.83 11.02 32.59
CA ALA A 275 24.18 11.07 32.04
C ALA A 275 24.53 12.51 31.66
N GLU A 276 25.75 12.92 31.99
CA GLU A 276 26.31 14.20 31.55
C GLU A 276 26.89 14.06 30.15
N ILE A 277 26.63 15.05 29.29
CA ILE A 277 27.10 15.02 27.90
C ILE A 277 28.44 15.76 27.83
N GLY A 278 29.53 15.02 27.75
CA GLY A 278 30.89 15.59 27.71
C GLY A 278 31.24 16.29 26.38
N ASP A 279 30.64 15.87 25.27
CA ASP A 279 30.90 16.45 23.94
C ASP A 279 29.80 17.45 23.55
N SER A 280 30.20 18.71 23.33
CA SER A 280 29.31 19.79 22.90
C SER A 280 28.56 19.51 21.60
N LYS A 281 29.16 18.77 20.65
CA LYS A 281 28.54 18.43 19.37
C LYS A 281 27.48 17.35 19.54
N VAL A 282 27.71 16.38 20.42
CA VAL A 282 26.71 15.36 20.76
C VAL A 282 25.50 16.03 21.44
N ALA A 283 25.76 16.96 22.36
CA ALA A 283 24.70 17.71 23.04
C ALA A 283 23.86 18.56 22.07
N GLU A 284 24.50 19.21 21.11
CA GLU A 284 23.83 19.99 20.07
C GLU A 284 22.90 19.11 19.21
N VAL A 285 23.42 18.01 18.66
CA VAL A 285 22.64 17.13 17.76
C VAL A 285 21.47 16.47 18.50
N ILE A 286 21.64 16.09 19.77
CA ILE A 286 20.54 15.56 20.61
C ILE A 286 19.47 16.64 20.83
N SER A 287 19.87 17.88 21.10
CA SER A 287 18.92 18.98 21.29
C SER A 287 18.12 19.23 20.01
N GLU A 288 18.76 19.22 18.84
CA GLU A 288 18.09 19.33 17.55
C GLU A 288 17.10 18.18 17.34
N ALA A 289 17.49 16.93 17.63
CA ALA A 289 16.60 15.77 17.52
C ALA A 289 15.34 15.90 18.40
N GLN A 290 15.49 16.44 19.62
CA GLN A 290 14.38 16.65 20.55
C GLN A 290 13.44 17.78 20.14
N THR A 291 13.95 18.83 19.49
CA THR A 291 13.12 19.95 19.01
C THR A 291 12.17 19.54 17.89
N ILE A 292 12.52 18.49 17.13
CA ILE A 292 11.69 17.99 16.04
C ILE A 292 10.51 17.19 16.63
N GLN A 293 9.32 17.78 16.56
CA GLN A 293 8.04 17.13 16.85
C GLN A 293 7.38 16.72 15.53
N PRO A 294 7.54 15.46 15.10
CA PRO A 294 7.09 15.04 13.78
C PRO A 294 5.56 14.92 13.73
N GLN A 295 4.94 15.62 12.78
CA GLN A 295 3.54 15.44 12.38
C GLN A 295 3.44 14.68 11.04
N ASP A 296 4.44 14.84 10.16
CA ASP A 296 4.50 14.22 8.85
C ASP A 296 5.59 13.12 8.77
N LEU A 297 5.39 12.14 7.88
CA LEU A 297 6.36 11.06 7.63
C LEU A 297 7.75 11.56 7.21
N SER A 298 7.83 12.72 6.55
CA SER A 298 9.10 13.34 6.15
C SER A 298 9.90 13.86 7.35
N GLN A 299 9.23 14.36 8.39
CA GLN A 299 9.87 14.89 9.60
C GLN A 299 10.44 13.76 10.48
N TYR A 300 9.86 12.57 10.44
CA TYR A 300 10.46 11.38 11.06
C TYR A 300 11.82 11.03 10.46
N SER A 301 12.00 11.18 9.14
CA SER A 301 13.29 10.92 8.50
C SER A 301 14.39 11.90 8.96
N GLU A 302 14.00 13.15 9.19
CA GLU A 302 14.86 14.21 9.70
C GLU A 302 15.27 13.94 11.15
N LYS A 303 14.29 13.60 12.02
CA LYS A 303 14.54 13.23 13.41
C LYS A 303 15.44 11.99 13.53
N LEU A 304 15.21 10.96 12.71
CA LEU A 304 16.06 9.76 12.68
C LEU A 304 17.48 10.07 12.22
N ALA A 305 17.66 10.92 11.21
CA ALA A 305 19.00 11.31 10.76
C ALA A 305 19.79 11.99 11.88
N LYS A 306 19.14 12.84 12.69
CA LYS A 306 19.77 13.46 13.86
C LYS A 306 20.13 12.43 14.95
N TRP A 307 19.25 11.47 15.24
CA TRP A 307 19.58 10.38 16.16
C TRP A 307 20.75 9.50 15.68
N HIS A 308 20.81 9.19 14.37
CA HIS A 308 21.94 8.46 13.80
C HIS A 308 23.24 9.26 13.85
N GLN A 309 23.19 10.56 13.56
CA GLN A 309 24.35 11.45 13.69
C GLN A 309 24.84 11.51 15.15
N ALA A 310 23.93 11.62 16.13
CA ALA A 310 24.29 11.58 17.54
C ALA A 310 24.92 10.23 17.94
N LEU A 311 24.41 9.11 17.41
CA LEU A 311 24.92 7.77 17.65
C LEU A 311 26.35 7.61 17.11
N ASP A 312 26.60 8.02 15.87
CA ASP A 312 27.92 7.92 15.23
C ASP A 312 28.96 8.80 15.96
N LEU A 313 28.56 10.01 16.36
CA LEU A 313 29.42 10.91 17.15
C LEU A 313 29.75 10.31 18.51
N GLN A 314 28.75 9.80 19.25
CA GLN A 314 28.97 9.20 20.56
C GLN A 314 29.86 7.95 20.47
N GLN A 315 29.66 7.09 19.47
CA GLN A 315 30.55 5.94 19.23
C GLN A 315 31.99 6.38 18.95
N THR A 316 32.18 7.43 18.16
CA THR A 316 33.52 7.99 17.87
C THR A 316 34.17 8.53 19.15
N VAL A 317 33.42 9.23 20.00
CA VAL A 317 33.91 9.74 21.29
C VAL A 317 34.33 8.59 22.20
N MET A 318 33.52 7.53 22.28
CA MET A 318 33.84 6.34 23.07
C MET A 318 35.09 5.62 22.53
N GLU A 319 35.25 5.50 21.21
CA GLU A 319 36.43 4.91 20.58
C GLU A 319 37.70 5.73 20.86
N GLN A 320 37.62 7.06 20.84
CA GLN A 320 38.73 7.94 21.18
C GLN A 320 39.16 7.79 22.64
N LYS A 321 38.21 7.82 23.58
CA LYS A 321 38.47 7.61 25.01
C LYS A 321 39.07 6.24 25.29
N ARG A 322 38.63 5.19 24.57
CA ARG A 322 39.17 3.83 24.72
C ARG A 322 40.63 3.70 24.28
N ASN A 323 41.07 4.51 23.32
CA ASN A 323 42.45 4.50 22.83
C ASN A 323 43.40 5.32 23.72
N ASP A 324 42.88 6.24 24.53
CA ASP A 324 43.64 7.00 25.52
C ASP A 324 43.64 6.24 26.87
N ASP A 325 44.67 5.42 27.11
CA ASP A 325 44.93 4.60 28.33
C ASP A 325 45.00 5.39 29.67
N SER A 326 44.62 6.67 29.69
CA SER A 326 44.80 7.60 30.82
C SER A 326 43.52 7.99 31.57
N THR A 327 42.34 7.51 31.14
CA THR A 327 41.07 7.89 31.77
C THR A 327 40.43 6.74 32.56
N GLU A 328 40.66 6.71 33.88
CA GLU A 328 40.01 5.79 34.83
C GLU A 328 38.48 6.00 34.95
N ASN A 329 37.92 7.03 34.30
CA ASN A 329 36.51 7.43 34.40
C ASN A 329 35.63 6.92 33.25
N THR A 330 36.09 5.90 32.53
CA THR A 330 35.39 5.34 31.37
C THR A 330 34.14 4.57 31.81
N GLY A 331 32.99 4.87 31.21
CA GLY A 331 31.94 3.85 31.03
C GLY A 331 30.52 4.35 31.23
N GLU A 332 30.12 4.61 32.47
CA GLU A 332 28.70 4.60 32.83
C GLU A 332 27.87 5.68 32.12
N ASP A 333 28.28 6.95 32.18
CA ASP A 333 27.57 8.04 31.52
C ASP A 333 27.55 7.89 29.99
N ASP A 334 28.64 7.42 29.39
CA ASP A 334 28.74 7.19 27.95
C ASP A 334 27.86 6.02 27.49
N GLU A 335 27.75 4.95 28.29
CA GLU A 335 26.89 3.79 28.04
C GLU A 335 25.41 4.12 28.25
N ILE A 336 25.08 4.90 29.28
CA ILE A 336 23.73 5.41 29.52
C ILE A 336 23.32 6.34 28.36
N LEU A 337 24.22 7.23 27.91
CA LEU A 337 23.97 8.13 26.80
C LEU A 337 23.80 7.36 25.48
N LEU A 338 24.62 6.34 25.21
CA LEU A 338 24.48 5.47 24.04
C LEU A 338 23.12 4.76 24.04
N THR A 339 22.73 4.19 25.19
CA THR A 339 21.44 3.53 25.37
C THR A 339 20.28 4.50 25.16
N TYR A 340 20.39 5.72 25.69
CA TYR A 340 19.41 6.78 25.51
C TYR A 340 19.22 7.14 24.02
N ILE A 341 20.32 7.32 23.29
CA ILE A 341 20.29 7.64 21.85
C ILE A 341 19.65 6.48 21.06
N GLN A 342 20.07 5.24 21.33
CA GLN A 342 19.52 4.04 20.69
C GLN A 342 18.02 3.88 20.97
N TYR A 343 17.61 4.05 22.22
CA TYR A 343 16.20 4.00 22.61
C TYR A 343 15.36 5.00 21.81
N ASN A 344 15.76 6.27 21.77
CA ASN A 344 15.01 7.30 21.05
C ASN A 344 15.04 7.10 19.53
N SER A 345 16.14 6.57 18.97
CA SER A 345 16.24 6.20 17.56
C SER A 345 15.26 5.08 17.19
N HIS A 346 15.23 4.01 17.99
CA HIS A 346 14.31 2.90 17.79
C HIS A 346 12.85 3.35 17.97
N PHE A 347 12.54 4.12 19.01
CA PHE A 347 11.17 4.60 19.22
C PHE A 347 10.72 5.58 18.14
N THR A 348 11.57 6.47 17.65
CA THR A 348 11.23 7.34 16.50
C THR A 348 10.89 6.49 15.26
N THR A 349 11.55 5.34 15.08
CA THR A 349 11.24 4.40 14.00
C THR A 349 9.91 3.68 14.24
N ILE A 350 9.65 3.24 15.47
CA ILE A 350 8.41 2.58 15.88
C ILE A 350 7.21 3.52 15.70
N GLU A 351 7.31 4.77 16.14
CA GLU A 351 6.26 5.79 15.97
C GLU A 351 5.91 6.03 14.50
N ARG A 352 6.93 6.15 13.64
CA ARG A 352 6.73 6.26 12.18
C ARG A 352 5.98 5.05 11.63
N ASP A 353 6.40 3.85 12.03
CA ASP A 353 5.82 2.60 11.53
C ASP A 353 4.42 2.35 12.11
N ASP A 354 4.09 2.84 13.30
CA ASP A 354 2.74 2.84 13.88
C ASP A 354 1.76 3.66 13.02
N ILE A 355 2.15 4.86 12.60
CA ILE A 355 1.35 5.69 11.69
C ILE A 355 1.09 4.96 10.36
N LEU A 356 2.13 4.34 9.79
CA LEU A 356 2.00 3.55 8.57
C LEU A 356 1.11 2.34 8.77
N PHE A 357 1.25 1.64 9.91
CA PHE A 357 0.43 0.52 10.30
C PHE A 357 -1.05 0.90 10.37
N HIS A 358 -1.40 1.98 11.07
CA HIS A 358 -2.77 2.47 11.16
C HIS A 358 -3.36 2.89 9.80
N LYS A 359 -2.53 3.46 8.92
CA LYS A 359 -2.92 3.75 7.53
C LYS A 359 -3.22 2.47 6.73
N LEU A 360 -2.40 1.43 6.87
CA LEU A 360 -2.68 0.14 6.23
C LEU A 360 -3.88 -0.58 6.84
N TRP A 361 -4.06 -0.49 8.16
CA TRP A 361 -5.17 -1.10 8.88
C TRP A 361 -6.53 -0.47 8.51
N SER A 362 -6.59 0.86 8.39
CA SER A 362 -7.78 1.55 7.89
C SER A 362 -8.10 1.18 6.44
N GLN A 363 -7.08 1.00 5.59
CA GLN A 363 -7.26 0.48 4.24
C GLN A 363 -7.76 -0.96 4.22
N TRP A 364 -7.27 -1.81 5.13
CA TRP A 364 -7.68 -3.20 5.28
C TRP A 364 -9.17 -3.31 5.61
N THR A 365 -9.59 -2.63 6.69
CA THR A 365 -10.98 -2.62 7.17
C THR A 365 -11.94 -2.02 6.13
N SER A 366 -11.54 -0.96 5.42
CA SER A 366 -12.34 -0.35 4.34
C SER A 366 -12.42 -1.21 3.07
N SER A 367 -11.52 -2.17 2.88
CA SER A 367 -11.38 -2.94 1.62
C SER A 367 -12.08 -4.30 1.63
N SER A 368 -13.03 -4.53 2.55
CA SER A 368 -13.72 -5.80 2.77
C SER A 368 -14.31 -6.45 1.49
N ASN A 369 -14.67 -5.66 0.46
CA ASN A 369 -15.27 -6.14 -0.80
C ASN A 369 -14.32 -6.20 -2.03
N LYS A 370 -13.01 -6.08 -1.87
CA LYS A 370 -12.06 -6.07 -3.00
C LYS A 370 -11.55 -7.47 -3.39
N SER A 371 -10.98 -7.57 -4.61
CA SER A 371 -10.41 -8.81 -5.18
C SER A 371 -9.42 -9.52 -4.24
N LYS A 372 -9.44 -10.86 -4.23
CA LYS A 372 -8.58 -11.73 -3.40
C LYS A 372 -7.09 -11.36 -3.51
N ASN A 373 -6.61 -11.03 -4.71
CA ASN A 373 -5.20 -10.67 -4.93
C ASN A 373 -4.83 -9.37 -4.20
N LEU A 374 -5.72 -8.38 -4.18
CA LEU A 374 -5.48 -7.13 -3.49
C LEU A 374 -5.46 -7.32 -1.96
N LYS A 375 -6.37 -8.14 -1.42
CA LYS A 375 -6.34 -8.50 0.01
C LYS A 375 -5.01 -9.19 0.36
N ILE A 376 -4.52 -10.12 -0.45
CA ILE A 376 -3.22 -10.79 -0.20
C ILE A 376 -2.06 -9.80 -0.22
N THR A 377 -2.04 -8.85 -1.17
CA THR A 377 -1.01 -7.80 -1.19
C THR A 377 -1.07 -6.95 0.07
N LYS A 378 -2.26 -6.52 0.50
CA LYS A 378 -2.42 -5.73 1.73
C LYS A 378 -2.04 -6.49 2.99
N TYR A 379 -2.35 -7.78 3.07
CA TYR A 379 -1.86 -8.64 4.14
C TYR A 379 -0.34 -8.65 4.20
N LYS A 380 0.35 -8.84 3.07
CA LYS A 380 1.82 -8.86 3.02
C LYS A 380 2.43 -7.51 3.41
N GLU A 381 1.78 -6.40 3.05
CA GLU A 381 2.21 -5.06 3.48
C GLU A 381 2.10 -4.91 4.99
N ILE A 382 0.97 -5.31 5.59
CA ILE A 382 0.73 -5.28 7.04
C ILE A 382 1.69 -6.22 7.75
N GLU A 383 1.84 -7.46 7.29
CA GLU A 383 2.76 -8.47 7.82
C GLU A 383 4.19 -7.93 7.88
N ARG A 384 4.65 -7.27 6.81
CA ARG A 384 5.98 -6.65 6.78
C ARG A 384 6.13 -5.54 7.81
N ILE A 385 5.14 -4.65 7.93
CA ILE A 385 5.20 -3.56 8.92
C ILE A 385 5.14 -4.11 10.35
N VAL A 386 4.26 -5.07 10.63
CA VAL A 386 4.15 -5.72 11.94
C VAL A 386 5.45 -6.45 12.30
N HIS A 387 6.09 -7.14 11.35
CA HIS A 387 7.38 -7.78 11.56
C HIS A 387 8.49 -6.77 11.89
N ASN A 388 8.53 -5.64 11.18
CA ASN A 388 9.46 -4.56 11.49
C ASN A 388 9.22 -3.97 12.89
N LEU A 389 7.96 -3.65 13.22
CA LEU A 389 7.57 -3.15 14.54
C LEU A 389 7.98 -4.12 15.65
N ALA A 390 7.70 -5.41 15.50
CA ALA A 390 8.10 -6.43 16.47
C ALA A 390 9.64 -6.53 16.59
N THR A 391 10.37 -6.38 15.49
CA THR A 391 11.84 -6.39 15.49
C THR A 391 12.40 -5.17 16.24
N TYR A 392 11.86 -3.98 15.99
CA TYR A 392 12.30 -2.77 16.69
C TYR A 392 11.91 -2.78 18.17
N LEU A 393 10.71 -3.27 18.52
CA LEU A 393 10.32 -3.47 19.92
C LEU A 393 11.25 -4.47 20.62
N GLN A 394 11.66 -5.54 19.94
CA GLN A 394 12.66 -6.47 20.46
C GLN A 394 14.02 -5.80 20.67
N GLN A 395 14.49 -5.01 19.71
CA GLN A 395 15.74 -4.26 19.86
C GLN A 395 15.70 -3.31 21.06
N VAL A 396 14.56 -2.66 21.31
CA VAL A 396 14.35 -1.84 22.52
C VAL A 396 14.40 -2.70 23.79
N MET A 397 13.76 -3.88 23.79
CA MET A 397 13.79 -4.80 24.95
C MET A 397 15.21 -5.31 25.25
N ASP A 398 16.05 -5.44 24.22
CA ASP A 398 17.43 -5.90 24.34
C ASP A 398 18.41 -4.79 24.79
N LEU A 399 17.94 -3.52 24.90
CA LEU A 399 18.78 -2.42 25.36
C LEU A 399 19.16 -2.55 26.84
N PRO A 400 20.38 -2.11 27.23
CA PRO A 400 20.80 -2.08 28.62
C PRO A 400 19.81 -1.28 29.49
N GLY A 401 19.50 -1.77 30.69
CA GLY A 401 18.59 -1.09 31.63
C GLY A 401 17.09 -1.22 31.31
N VAL A 402 16.70 -1.71 30.11
CA VAL A 402 15.29 -1.99 29.79
C VAL A 402 14.84 -3.32 30.38
N TYR A 403 15.67 -4.36 30.31
CA TYR A 403 15.40 -5.67 30.93
C TYR A 403 15.13 -5.59 32.44
N SER A 404 15.77 -4.64 33.14
CA SER A 404 15.61 -4.44 34.59
C SER A 404 14.32 -3.69 34.97
N ASP A 405 13.60 -3.14 33.99
CA ASP A 405 12.36 -2.40 34.21
C ASP A 405 11.17 -3.28 33.81
N ASP A 406 10.63 -4.01 34.78
CA ASP A 406 9.53 -4.95 34.58
C ASP A 406 8.29 -4.27 33.95
N THR A 407 8.02 -3.01 34.31
CA THR A 407 6.87 -2.25 33.81
C THR A 407 7.03 -1.89 32.33
N LEU A 408 8.20 -1.35 31.94
CA LEU A 408 8.49 -1.06 30.55
C LEU A 408 8.51 -2.34 29.71
N MET A 409 9.13 -3.39 30.23
CA MET A 409 9.23 -4.67 29.54
C MET A 409 7.84 -5.28 29.32
N ALA A 410 6.94 -5.23 30.30
CA ALA A 410 5.54 -5.62 30.13
C ALA A 410 4.82 -4.78 29.07
N ASN A 411 4.96 -3.44 29.10
CA ASN A 411 4.35 -2.53 28.12
C ASN A 411 4.85 -2.81 26.69
N LEU A 412 6.14 -3.09 26.50
CA LEU A 412 6.75 -3.44 25.20
C LEU A 412 6.26 -4.80 24.68
N LYS A 413 6.13 -5.80 25.56
CA LYS A 413 5.55 -7.10 25.23
C LYS A 413 4.08 -6.96 24.84
N LEU A 414 3.30 -6.17 25.57
CA LEU A 414 1.91 -5.90 25.22
C LEU A 414 1.80 -5.20 23.86
N ALA A 415 2.65 -4.20 23.58
CA ALA A 415 2.71 -3.55 22.26
C ALA A 415 3.03 -4.56 21.14
N THR A 416 3.96 -5.49 21.38
CA THR A 416 4.30 -6.56 20.41
C THR A 416 3.09 -7.46 20.14
N VAL A 417 2.41 -7.90 21.21
CA VAL A 417 1.19 -8.71 21.12
C VAL A 417 0.08 -7.96 20.37
N TYR A 418 -0.11 -6.68 20.67
CA TYR A 418 -1.11 -5.82 20.02
C TYR A 418 -0.97 -5.81 18.49
N TYR A 419 0.24 -5.60 17.96
CA TYR A 419 0.45 -5.63 16.51
C TYR A 419 0.31 -7.04 15.91
N GLN A 420 0.78 -8.07 16.62
CA GLN A 420 0.65 -9.46 16.17
C GLN A 420 -0.81 -9.91 16.08
N LEU A 421 -1.66 -9.49 17.02
CA LEU A 421 -3.09 -9.82 17.01
C LEU A 421 -3.85 -9.17 15.85
N HIS A 422 -3.46 -7.98 15.41
CA HIS A 422 -4.01 -7.39 14.19
C HIS A 422 -3.68 -8.21 12.94
N LEU A 423 -2.55 -8.91 12.94
CA LEU A 423 -2.20 -9.83 11.85
C LEU A 423 -2.99 -11.14 11.95
N SER A 424 -2.97 -11.81 13.12
CA SER A 424 -3.57 -13.14 13.30
C SER A 424 -5.11 -13.07 13.38
N ALA A 425 -5.66 -12.35 14.35
CA ALA A 425 -7.10 -12.21 14.54
C ALA A 425 -7.70 -11.17 13.55
N GLY A 426 -6.99 -10.08 13.27
CA GLY A 426 -7.48 -9.03 12.38
C GLY A 426 -7.50 -9.40 10.91
N CYS A 427 -6.41 -9.97 10.39
CA CYS A 427 -6.28 -10.27 8.97
C CYS A 427 -6.49 -11.77 8.67
N LEU A 428 -5.69 -12.65 9.28
CA LEU A 428 -5.65 -14.07 8.93
C LEU A 428 -6.98 -14.78 9.24
N ALA A 429 -7.59 -14.53 10.40
CA ALA A 429 -8.88 -15.10 10.75
C ALA A 429 -9.99 -14.68 9.77
N SER A 430 -9.99 -13.41 9.34
CA SER A 430 -10.95 -12.93 8.32
C SER A 430 -10.76 -13.60 6.95
N PHE A 431 -9.53 -14.01 6.60
CA PHE A 431 -9.29 -14.79 5.39
C PHE A 431 -9.84 -16.21 5.49
N TYR A 432 -9.67 -16.87 6.63
CA TYR A 432 -10.24 -18.20 6.87
C TYR A 432 -11.77 -18.14 6.83
N GLN A 433 -12.36 -17.13 7.47
CA GLN A 433 -13.80 -16.87 7.41
C GLN A 433 -14.28 -16.66 5.97
N GLY A 434 -13.56 -15.85 5.17
CA GLY A 434 -13.87 -15.64 3.74
C GLY A 434 -13.71 -16.89 2.86
N GLN A 435 -12.99 -17.91 3.33
CA GLN A 435 -12.85 -19.21 2.67
C GLN A 435 -13.80 -20.28 3.21
N GLN A 436 -14.76 -19.91 4.07
CA GLN A 436 -15.70 -20.82 4.73
C GLN A 436 -15.03 -21.86 5.64
N LYS A 437 -13.85 -21.52 6.19
CA LYS A 437 -13.11 -22.29 7.18
C LYS A 437 -13.32 -21.67 8.55
N TYR A 438 -14.51 -21.87 9.11
CA TYR A 438 -14.97 -21.17 10.30
C TYR A 438 -14.36 -21.73 11.58
N LEU A 439 -14.03 -23.03 11.61
CA LEU A 439 -13.31 -23.65 12.74
C LEU A 439 -11.91 -23.05 12.93
N GLU A 440 -11.14 -22.91 11.86
CA GLU A 440 -9.82 -22.28 11.90
C GLU A 440 -9.91 -20.80 12.26
N ALA A 441 -10.89 -20.08 11.72
CA ALA A 441 -11.12 -18.68 12.10
C ALA A 441 -11.48 -18.54 13.59
N LEU A 442 -12.35 -19.41 14.11
CA LEU A 442 -12.72 -19.42 15.53
C LEU A 442 -11.52 -19.72 16.44
N ALA A 443 -10.65 -20.66 16.04
CA ALA A 443 -9.45 -20.98 16.79
C ALA A 443 -8.54 -19.74 16.92
N LEU A 444 -8.35 -18.97 15.84
CA LEU A 444 -7.55 -17.75 15.85
C LEU A 444 -8.16 -16.65 16.73
N TYR A 445 -9.49 -16.45 16.70
CA TYR A 445 -10.14 -15.47 17.56
C TYR A 445 -10.10 -15.87 19.05
N SER A 446 -10.32 -17.14 19.36
CA SER A 446 -10.27 -17.64 20.74
C SER A 446 -8.84 -17.58 21.30
N ASP A 447 -7.84 -17.93 20.50
CA ASP A 447 -6.44 -17.79 20.87
C ASP A 447 -6.08 -16.32 21.08
N GLY A 448 -6.47 -15.45 20.15
CA GLY A 448 -6.21 -14.01 20.23
C GLY A 448 -6.78 -13.37 21.51
N GLN A 449 -7.98 -13.76 21.93
CA GLN A 449 -8.57 -13.29 23.19
C GLN A 449 -7.76 -13.73 24.42
N LYS A 450 -7.29 -15.00 24.44
CA LYS A 450 -6.49 -15.53 25.56
C LYS A 450 -5.12 -14.86 25.64
N VAL A 451 -4.46 -14.71 24.48
CA VAL A 451 -3.14 -14.06 24.39
C VAL A 451 -3.24 -12.60 24.83
N LEU A 452 -4.29 -11.88 24.39
CA LEU A 452 -4.53 -10.50 24.81
C LEU A 452 -4.73 -10.37 26.33
N ALA A 453 -5.60 -11.22 26.90
CA ALA A 453 -5.88 -11.20 28.34
C ALA A 453 -4.63 -11.53 29.18
N SER A 454 -3.84 -12.52 28.74
CA SER A 454 -2.59 -12.88 29.41
C SER A 454 -1.54 -11.77 29.34
N ALA A 455 -1.42 -11.08 28.20
CA ALA A 455 -0.46 -9.99 28.05
C ALA A 455 -0.89 -8.75 28.86
N ALA A 456 -2.19 -8.49 28.97
CA ALA A 456 -2.71 -7.34 29.70
C ALA A 456 -2.61 -7.47 31.23
N GLN A 457 -2.54 -8.69 31.77
CA GLN A 457 -2.60 -8.94 33.22
C GLN A 457 -1.45 -8.30 34.02
N ASP A 458 -0.24 -8.29 33.46
CA ASP A 458 0.98 -7.82 34.13
C ASP A 458 1.35 -6.37 33.73
N THR A 459 0.50 -5.68 32.98
CA THR A 459 0.82 -4.41 32.33
C THR A 459 0.20 -3.21 33.07
N SER A 460 0.99 -2.18 33.34
CA SER A 460 0.50 -0.88 33.81
C SER A 460 0.71 0.17 32.71
N LEU A 461 -0.40 0.62 32.11
CA LEU A 461 -0.40 1.68 31.09
C LEU A 461 -0.44 3.09 31.70
N GLU A 462 -0.06 3.23 32.98
CA GLU A 462 0.03 4.54 33.65
C GLU A 462 1.11 5.43 33.02
N ASP A 463 2.25 4.83 32.65
CA ASP A 463 3.33 5.49 31.91
C ASP A 463 3.23 5.16 30.41
N PRO A 464 2.79 6.10 29.56
CA PRO A 464 2.63 5.85 28.14
C PRO A 464 3.98 5.63 27.46
N LEU A 465 4.01 4.67 26.53
CA LEU A 465 5.15 4.53 25.62
C LEU A 465 5.26 5.76 24.71
N PRO A 466 6.47 6.13 24.25
CA PRO A 466 6.65 7.21 23.28
C PRO A 466 5.70 7.10 22.09
N GLY A 467 5.12 8.25 21.71
CA GLY A 467 4.15 8.37 20.62
C GLY A 467 2.77 7.77 20.87
N ASP A 468 2.47 7.34 22.10
CA ASP A 468 1.17 6.75 22.47
C ASP A 468 0.78 5.58 21.54
N ILE A 469 1.78 4.78 21.15
CA ILE A 469 1.63 3.66 20.21
C ILE A 469 0.62 2.63 20.71
N ILE A 470 0.48 2.48 22.03
CA ILE A 470 -0.53 1.67 22.69
C ILE A 470 -1.09 2.42 23.89
N ASN A 471 -2.41 2.38 24.05
CA ASN A 471 -3.13 2.90 25.20
C ASN A 471 -4.38 2.06 25.48
N ALA A 472 -5.03 2.34 26.61
CA ALA A 472 -6.22 1.62 27.04
C ALA A 472 -7.36 1.68 25.98
N LYS A 473 -7.47 2.79 25.26
CA LYS A 473 -8.50 2.97 24.21
C LYS A 473 -8.25 2.05 23.01
N LYS A 474 -7.04 2.08 22.44
CA LYS A 474 -6.62 1.21 21.33
C LYS A 474 -6.74 -0.27 21.69
N LEU A 475 -6.42 -0.62 22.94
CA LEU A 475 -6.54 -1.98 23.44
C LEU A 475 -8.00 -2.44 23.51
N HIS A 476 -8.89 -1.59 24.04
CA HIS A 476 -10.32 -1.87 24.10
C HIS A 476 -10.94 -1.99 22.70
N GLU A 477 -10.54 -1.14 21.75
CA GLU A 477 -10.97 -1.24 20.34
C GLU A 477 -10.59 -2.60 19.73
N LEU A 478 -9.38 -3.10 20.00
CA LEU A 478 -8.94 -4.43 19.57
C LEU A 478 -9.71 -5.56 20.26
N GLU A 479 -9.95 -5.45 21.57
CA GLU A 479 -10.71 -6.42 22.34
C GLU A 479 -12.16 -6.55 21.82
N ASP A 480 -12.83 -5.42 21.60
CA ASP A 480 -14.17 -5.37 21.03
C ASP A 480 -14.22 -5.95 19.61
N PHE A 481 -13.20 -5.66 18.80
CA PHE A 481 -13.07 -6.23 17.47
C PHE A 481 -12.94 -7.77 17.51
N ILE A 482 -12.07 -8.30 18.37
CA ILE A 482 -11.87 -9.76 18.51
C ILE A 482 -13.15 -10.41 19.02
N TRP A 483 -13.78 -9.82 20.04
CA TRP A 483 -14.99 -10.38 20.65
C TRP A 483 -16.20 -10.36 19.71
N SER A 484 -16.42 -9.27 18.99
CA SER A 484 -17.49 -9.17 18.00
C SER A 484 -17.28 -10.15 16.83
N SER A 485 -16.04 -10.27 16.36
CA SER A 485 -15.68 -11.24 15.31
C SER A 485 -15.87 -12.69 15.77
N LEU A 486 -15.46 -13.00 17.01
CA LEU A 486 -15.64 -14.31 17.62
C LEU A 486 -17.14 -14.69 17.65
N LYS A 487 -18.01 -13.79 18.12
CA LYS A 487 -19.46 -14.00 18.12
C LYS A 487 -20.04 -14.23 16.73
N SER A 488 -19.52 -13.54 15.71
CA SER A 488 -19.97 -13.70 14.34
C SER A 488 -19.65 -15.09 13.76
N VAL A 489 -18.57 -15.72 14.24
CA VAL A 489 -18.07 -17.00 13.70
C VAL A 489 -18.54 -18.22 14.49
N ILE A 490 -18.83 -18.11 15.80
CA ILE A 490 -19.24 -19.26 16.65
C ILE A 490 -20.36 -20.09 16.00
N SER A 491 -21.48 -19.47 15.63
CA SER A 491 -22.63 -20.20 15.09
C SER A 491 -22.30 -20.87 13.74
N LEU A 492 -21.49 -20.22 12.91
CA LEU A 492 -21.04 -20.75 11.62
C LEU A 492 -20.08 -21.93 11.80
N ALA A 493 -19.19 -21.86 12.79
CA ALA A 493 -18.27 -22.93 13.15
C ALA A 493 -18.99 -24.14 13.76
N GLU A 494 -20.01 -23.92 14.60
CA GLU A 494 -20.88 -24.99 15.10
C GLU A 494 -21.63 -25.67 13.96
N TYR A 495 -22.20 -24.88 13.04
CA TYR A 495 -22.84 -25.41 11.84
C TYR A 495 -21.86 -26.21 10.96
N GLU A 496 -20.65 -25.69 10.73
CA GLU A 496 -19.60 -26.39 9.97
C GLU A 496 -19.22 -27.73 10.64
N LYS A 497 -19.11 -27.75 11.97
CA LYS A 497 -18.83 -28.98 12.73
C LYS A 497 -19.95 -30.01 12.58
N ILE A 498 -21.22 -29.59 12.66
CA ILE A 498 -22.39 -30.47 12.47
C ILE A 498 -22.46 -30.96 11.03
N ALA A 499 -22.30 -30.07 10.04
CA ALA A 499 -22.37 -30.39 8.62
C ALA A 499 -21.21 -31.33 8.18
N SER A 500 -20.01 -31.15 8.73
CA SER A 500 -18.87 -32.03 8.47
C SER A 500 -19.02 -33.39 9.16
N SER A 501 -19.58 -33.42 10.37
CA SER A 501 -19.91 -34.67 11.07
C SER A 501 -21.05 -35.44 10.39
N ALA A 502 -22.01 -34.75 9.77
CA ALA A 502 -23.08 -35.36 8.97
C ALA A 502 -22.55 -35.98 7.65
N ARG A 503 -21.39 -35.54 7.14
CA ARG A 503 -20.72 -36.19 6.00
C ARG A 503 -20.16 -37.57 6.34
N GLN A 504 -19.83 -37.84 7.61
CA GLN A 504 -19.63 -39.21 8.09
C GLN A 504 -21.00 -39.86 8.29
N SER A 505 -21.79 -39.94 7.22
CA SER A 505 -23.10 -40.56 7.28
C SER A 505 -22.91 -42.05 7.60
N SER A 506 -23.75 -42.60 8.46
CA SER A 506 -23.85 -44.05 8.74
C SER A 506 -24.14 -44.90 7.48
N LEU A 507 -24.36 -44.24 6.34
CA LEU A 507 -24.65 -44.80 5.03
C LEU A 507 -23.44 -44.75 4.08
N GLU A 508 -22.31 -44.17 4.49
CA GLU A 508 -21.09 -44.20 3.69
C GLU A 508 -20.60 -45.65 3.54
N LEU A 509 -20.42 -46.08 2.28
CA LEU A 509 -19.85 -47.39 1.96
C LEU A 509 -18.45 -47.50 2.59
N SER A 510 -18.22 -48.62 3.26
CA SER A 510 -16.89 -48.99 3.75
C SER A 510 -15.90 -49.15 2.58
N VAL A 511 -14.61 -49.13 2.88
CA VAL A 511 -13.56 -49.26 1.85
C VAL A 511 -13.72 -50.56 1.06
N VAL A 512 -14.07 -51.67 1.74
CA VAL A 512 -14.35 -52.96 1.09
C VAL A 512 -15.55 -52.88 0.13
N GLU A 513 -16.61 -52.15 0.49
CA GLU A 513 -17.79 -51.99 -0.37
C GLU A 513 -17.57 -51.04 -1.55
N LYS A 514 -16.45 -50.31 -1.57
CA LYS A 514 -16.04 -49.43 -2.68
C LYS A 514 -15.05 -50.09 -3.65
N LEU A 515 -14.69 -51.36 -3.44
CA LEU A 515 -13.72 -52.10 -4.26
C LEU A 515 -14.08 -52.17 -5.76
N ASP A 516 -15.36 -52.11 -6.09
CA ASP A 516 -15.83 -52.09 -7.49
C ASP A 516 -15.53 -50.77 -8.21
N LYS A 517 -15.02 -49.75 -7.50
CA LYS A 517 -14.66 -48.42 -8.01
C LYS A 517 -13.19 -48.13 -7.73
N HIS A 518 -12.61 -47.20 -8.49
CA HIS A 518 -11.24 -46.75 -8.26
C HIS A 518 -11.11 -46.04 -6.90
N ILE A 519 -10.31 -46.60 -5.98
CA ILE A 519 -10.08 -46.06 -4.63
C ILE A 519 -8.83 -45.18 -4.65
N ALA A 520 -8.95 -43.90 -4.28
CA ALA A 520 -7.82 -43.01 -4.03
C ALA A 520 -7.50 -42.92 -2.53
N PRO A 521 -6.29 -42.45 -2.12
CA PRO A 521 -5.92 -42.35 -0.70
C PRO A 521 -6.88 -41.52 0.17
N LYS A 522 -7.57 -40.53 -0.43
CA LYS A 522 -8.59 -39.70 0.21
C LYS A 522 -9.91 -40.44 0.49
N ASP A 523 -10.15 -41.58 -0.16
CA ASP A 523 -11.38 -42.37 -0.04
C ASP A 523 -11.28 -43.45 1.07
N VAL A 524 -10.09 -43.60 1.66
CA VAL A 524 -9.79 -44.58 2.71
C VAL A 524 -9.93 -43.93 4.08
N SER A 525 -11.00 -44.29 4.80
CA SER A 525 -11.15 -43.96 6.22
C SER A 525 -10.78 -45.17 7.07
N LEU A 526 -9.77 -45.03 7.94
CA LEU A 526 -9.34 -46.11 8.84
C LEU A 526 -10.42 -46.51 9.86
N SER A 527 -11.39 -45.63 10.13
CA SER A 527 -12.52 -45.91 11.02
C SER A 527 -13.69 -46.65 10.34
N ASN A 528 -13.69 -46.76 9.01
CA ASN A 528 -14.76 -47.41 8.22
C ASN A 528 -14.17 -48.32 7.11
N LEU A 529 -13.25 -49.21 7.49
CA LEU A 529 -12.60 -50.15 6.56
C LEU A 529 -13.54 -51.29 6.14
N PHE A 530 -14.33 -51.82 7.08
CA PHE A 530 -15.23 -52.95 6.90
C PHE A 530 -16.49 -52.79 7.76
N PRO A 531 -17.69 -53.18 7.30
CA PRO A 531 -18.92 -53.07 8.07
C PRO A 531 -18.96 -54.17 9.14
N LEU A 532 -18.71 -53.80 10.40
CA LEU A 532 -18.75 -54.75 11.54
C LEU A 532 -20.16 -55.26 11.86
N ARG A 533 -21.20 -54.59 11.34
CA ARG A 533 -22.62 -54.96 11.51
C ARG A 533 -23.35 -54.79 10.18
N PRO A 534 -24.38 -55.60 9.88
CA PRO A 534 -25.19 -55.43 8.68
C PRO A 534 -25.93 -54.07 8.74
N ILE A 535 -25.72 -53.24 7.72
CA ILE A 535 -26.35 -51.92 7.57
C ILE A 535 -27.52 -52.06 6.60
N ILE A 536 -28.74 -51.81 7.07
CA ILE A 536 -29.93 -51.74 6.21
C ILE A 536 -29.85 -50.46 5.38
N ARG A 537 -29.89 -50.57 4.06
CA ARG A 537 -29.82 -49.43 3.14
C ARG A 537 -31.13 -49.28 2.36
N PRO A 538 -31.60 -48.05 2.12
CA PRO A 538 -32.68 -47.83 1.17
C PRO A 538 -32.21 -48.20 -0.22
N ILE A 539 -32.91 -49.12 -0.87
CA ILE A 539 -32.72 -49.46 -2.29
C ILE A 539 -33.76 -48.64 -3.05
N SER A 540 -33.36 -47.99 -4.14
CA SER A 540 -34.32 -47.31 -5.01
C SER A 540 -35.33 -48.33 -5.52
N ALA A 541 -36.64 -48.05 -5.39
CA ALA A 541 -37.67 -48.87 -5.99
C ALA A 541 -37.36 -49.06 -7.48
N LYS A 542 -37.63 -50.26 -8.02
CA LYS A 542 -37.44 -50.53 -9.45
C LYS A 542 -38.13 -49.42 -10.26
N PRO A 543 -37.52 -48.89 -11.33
CA PRO A 543 -38.16 -47.88 -12.17
C PRO A 543 -39.51 -48.42 -12.65
N THR A 544 -40.57 -47.66 -12.41
CA THR A 544 -41.92 -47.97 -12.85
C THR A 544 -41.94 -47.93 -14.37
N LEU A 545 -42.05 -49.10 -15.00
CA LEU A 545 -42.07 -49.23 -16.46
C LEU A 545 -43.54 -49.41 -16.87
N PHE A 546 -44.10 -48.38 -17.49
CA PHE A 546 -45.45 -48.46 -18.05
C PHE A 546 -45.37 -49.16 -19.41
N ASP A 547 -46.17 -50.21 -19.60
CA ASP A 547 -46.30 -50.84 -20.90
C ASP A 547 -47.21 -50.00 -21.80
N LEU A 548 -46.64 -48.94 -22.37
CA LEU A 548 -47.34 -48.01 -23.25
C LEU A 548 -47.79 -48.68 -24.56
N ALA A 549 -47.23 -49.86 -24.92
CA ALA A 549 -47.62 -50.57 -26.13
C ALA A 549 -49.04 -51.14 -26.03
N PHE A 550 -49.51 -51.41 -24.82
CA PHE A 550 -50.89 -51.87 -24.57
C PHE A 550 -51.93 -50.85 -25.05
N ASN A 551 -51.62 -49.55 -24.96
CA ASN A 551 -52.52 -48.48 -25.41
C ASN A 551 -52.73 -48.45 -26.93
N TYR A 552 -51.91 -49.18 -27.70
CA TYR A 552 -51.98 -49.21 -29.17
C TYR A 552 -52.53 -50.52 -29.73
N ILE A 553 -52.97 -51.46 -28.88
CA ILE A 553 -53.66 -52.67 -29.31
C ILE A 553 -55.11 -52.27 -29.64
N THR A 554 -55.43 -52.25 -30.94
CA THR A 554 -56.79 -52.05 -31.44
C THR A 554 -57.39 -53.39 -31.84
N TYR A 555 -58.66 -53.63 -31.49
CA TYR A 555 -59.39 -54.83 -31.90
C TYR A 555 -60.24 -54.50 -33.13
N ASP A 556 -60.12 -55.30 -34.19
CA ASP A 556 -60.91 -55.14 -35.42
C ASP A 556 -62.40 -55.28 -35.11
N GLY A 557 -63.11 -54.14 -35.08
CA GLY A 557 -64.54 -54.05 -34.78
C GLY A 557 -64.95 -52.88 -33.88
N HIS A 558 -63.99 -52.20 -33.24
CA HIS A 558 -64.23 -50.98 -32.47
C HIS A 558 -63.40 -49.83 -33.05
N SER A 559 -63.98 -49.11 -34.01
CA SER A 559 -63.48 -47.80 -34.41
C SER A 559 -64.01 -46.76 -33.43
N GLU A 560 -63.32 -46.59 -32.32
CA GLU A 560 -63.40 -45.37 -31.51
C GLU A 560 -62.01 -44.73 -31.56
N GLU A 561 -61.95 -43.54 -32.14
CA GLU A 561 -60.76 -42.69 -32.16
C GLU A 561 -60.35 -42.40 -30.70
N PRO A 562 -59.04 -42.42 -30.37
CA PRO A 562 -58.62 -41.95 -29.06
C PRO A 562 -58.87 -40.44 -28.99
N GLU A 563 -59.90 -40.03 -28.26
CA GLU A 563 -60.07 -38.65 -27.81
C GLU A 563 -58.83 -38.27 -27.00
N LEU A 564 -58.02 -37.37 -27.57
CA LEU A 564 -57.02 -36.61 -26.86
C LEU A 564 -57.77 -35.59 -26.00
N ASP A 565 -58.06 -35.94 -24.74
CA ASP A 565 -58.47 -34.94 -23.75
C ASP A 565 -57.29 -34.00 -23.48
N GLU A 566 -57.35 -32.81 -24.09
CA GLU A 566 -56.57 -31.65 -23.66
C GLU A 566 -56.99 -31.25 -22.23
N PRO A 567 -56.05 -30.85 -21.36
CA PRO A 567 -56.34 -30.56 -19.96
C PRO A 567 -57.03 -29.19 -19.83
N GLU A 568 -58.35 -29.18 -19.62
CA GLU A 568 -59.03 -28.01 -19.08
C GLU A 568 -58.85 -27.92 -17.56
N MET A 569 -58.45 -26.73 -17.12
CA MET A 569 -58.32 -26.35 -15.72
C MET A 569 -59.69 -26.35 -15.05
N GLU A 570 -59.80 -26.93 -13.85
CA GLU A 570 -60.26 -26.16 -12.69
C GLU A 570 -60.03 -26.87 -11.35
N ALA A 571 -59.69 -26.03 -10.37
CA ALA A 571 -59.55 -26.37 -8.98
C ALA A 571 -60.83 -26.97 -8.41
N THR A 572 -60.70 -27.95 -7.51
CA THR A 572 -61.81 -28.44 -6.70
C THR A 572 -61.41 -28.48 -5.23
N GLN A 573 -62.02 -27.58 -4.46
CA GLN A 573 -62.64 -27.91 -3.18
C GLN A 573 -64.17 -27.91 -3.43
N PRO A 574 -65.05 -28.34 -2.50
CA PRO A 574 -64.90 -29.21 -1.33
C PRO A 574 -65.99 -30.32 -1.26
N ASP A 575 -65.81 -31.30 -0.36
CA ASP A 575 -66.86 -32.25 0.04
C ASP A 575 -67.94 -31.60 0.91
N GLN A 576 -69.21 -31.93 0.63
CA GLN A 576 -70.33 -31.79 1.57
C GLN A 576 -71.23 -33.04 1.58
N GLN A 577 -71.32 -33.66 2.74
CA GLN A 577 -72.51 -34.32 3.28
C GLN A 577 -72.59 -33.87 4.76
N ALA A 578 -73.69 -33.52 5.40
CA ALA A 578 -75.11 -33.52 5.06
C ALA A 578 -75.86 -32.53 5.98
N GLN A 579 -76.97 -32.01 5.46
CA GLN A 579 -78.24 -31.66 6.10
C GLN A 579 -78.32 -30.76 7.36
N ALA A 580 -78.99 -29.63 7.11
CA ALA A 580 -80.15 -29.08 7.83
C ALA A 580 -79.98 -28.16 9.07
N GLN A 581 -80.34 -26.90 8.80
CA GLN A 581 -81.14 -25.95 9.61
C GLN A 581 -80.47 -25.15 10.76
N ALA A 582 -80.18 -23.88 10.40
CA ALA A 582 -80.58 -22.63 11.07
C ALA A 582 -80.25 -22.38 12.56
N GLN A 583 -79.32 -21.43 12.78
CA GLN A 583 -79.45 -20.18 13.56
C GLN A 583 -78.12 -19.77 14.24
N VAL A 584 -77.84 -18.47 14.20
CA VAL A 584 -76.68 -17.71 14.71
C VAL A 584 -76.90 -17.35 16.21
N PRO A 585 -75.97 -16.84 17.08
CA PRO A 585 -74.47 -16.73 17.09
C PRO A 585 -73.77 -17.11 18.45
N LYS A 586 -72.42 -16.90 18.50
CA LYS A 586 -71.55 -16.40 19.62
C LYS A 586 -70.66 -17.37 20.44
N LYS A 587 -69.41 -16.87 20.66
CA LYS A 587 -68.46 -16.95 21.81
C LYS A 587 -67.24 -17.92 21.77
N LYS A 588 -66.05 -17.27 21.82
CA LYS A 588 -64.90 -17.37 22.76
C LYS A 588 -64.14 -18.69 23.01
N GLY A 589 -62.80 -18.55 23.10
CA GLY A 589 -61.88 -19.34 23.94
C GLY A 589 -60.94 -20.24 23.13
N LEU A 590 -59.62 -20.07 23.00
CA LEU A 590 -58.49 -19.80 23.92
C LEU A 590 -57.90 -21.08 24.57
N PHE A 591 -56.62 -21.32 24.28
CA PHE A 591 -55.60 -22.17 24.96
C PHE A 591 -55.50 -23.70 24.74
N GLY A 592 -54.24 -24.16 24.70
CA GLY A 592 -53.76 -25.53 24.95
C GLY A 592 -52.84 -26.05 23.82
N LEU A 593 -51.55 -25.71 23.68
CA LEU A 593 -50.39 -25.98 24.57
C LEU A 593 -50.13 -27.48 24.84
N PHE A 594 -48.98 -27.94 24.32
CA PHE A 594 -48.19 -29.14 24.62
C PHE A 594 -48.66 -30.55 24.19
N GLY A 595 -47.71 -31.26 23.56
CA GLY A 595 -47.24 -32.53 24.13
C GLY A 595 -47.24 -33.74 23.20
N LEU A 596 -46.12 -33.98 22.50
CA LEU A 596 -45.17 -35.09 22.77
C LEU A 596 -43.98 -35.03 21.82
#